data_AF-A0A2N2S9G4-F1
#
_entry.id   AF-A0A2N2S9G4-F1
#
_cell.length_a   1.000
_cell.length_b   1.000
_cell.length_c   1.000
_cell.angle_alpha   90.00
_cell.angle_beta   90.00
_cell.angle_gamma   90.00
#
_symmetry.space_group_name_H-M   'P 1'
#
loop_
_entity.id
_entity.type
_entity.pdbx_description
1 polymer ?
#
loop_
_entity_poly.entity_id
_entity_poly.type
_entity_poly.pdbx_seq_one_letter_code
_entity_poly.pdbx_strand_id
1 'polypeptide(L)' 'RVAIQDLATNQVQVLSDTTMDESPSFAPNGRMLLYATKMNGKGTLAAVSADGRVKQRLSESGGDVREPAWGPLMN' A
#
# COMPACT_ATOMS: atom_id res chain seq x y z
N ARG A 1 2.24 -9.28 3.14
CA ARG A 1 2.95 -8.81 1.92
C ARG A 1 1.91 -8.37 0.92
N VAL A 2 2.17 -7.29 0.19
CA VAL A 2 1.31 -6.77 -0.88
C VAL A 2 2.00 -6.96 -2.22
N ALA A 3 1.22 -7.38 -3.22
CA ALA A 3 1.67 -7.64 -4.59
C ALA A 3 0.60 -7.23 -5.59
N ILE A 4 1.01 -6.97 -6.84
CA ILE A 4 0.12 -6.83 -7.99
C ILE A 4 0.29 -8.07 -8.87
N GLN A 5 -0.82 -8.55 -9.41
CA GLN A 5 -0.85 -9.61 -10.41
C GLN A 5 -1.41 -9.06 -11.73
N ASP A 6 -0.66 -9.26 -12.80
CA ASP A 6 -1.17 -9.11 -14.16
C ASP A 6 -1.98 -10.37 -14.50
N LEU A 7 -3.27 -10.20 -14.80
CA LEU A 7 -4.19 -11.32 -15.03
C LEU A 7 -4.05 -11.96 -16.43
N ALA A 8 -3.49 -11.23 -17.41
CA ALA A 8 -3.29 -11.75 -18.75
C ALA A 8 -2.08 -12.69 -18.82
N THR A 9 -1.03 -12.37 -18.08
CA THR A 9 0.25 -13.07 -18.07
C THR A 9 0.45 -13.95 -16.83
N ASN A 10 -0.39 -13.80 -15.81
CA ASN A 10 -0.20 -14.35 -14.46
C ASN A 10 1.10 -13.88 -13.78
N GLN A 11 1.72 -12.81 -14.26
CA GLN A 11 2.94 -12.28 -13.66
C GLN A 11 2.60 -11.61 -12.33
N VAL A 12 3.32 -11.97 -11.27
CA VAL A 12 3.17 -11.39 -9.93
C VAL A 12 4.38 -10.55 -9.58
N GLN A 13 4.15 -9.30 -9.17
CA GLN A 13 5.17 -8.40 -8.65
C GLN A 13 4.89 -8.09 -7.18
N VAL A 14 5.79 -8.49 -6.29
CA VAL A 14 5.73 -8.12 -4.87
C VAL A 14 6.18 -6.67 -4.71
N LEU A 15 5.35 -5.85 -4.08
CA LEU A 15 5.58 -4.41 -3.93
C LEU A 15 6.10 -4.03 -2.54
N SER A 16 5.64 -4.70 -1.49
CA SER A 16 6.08 -4.42 -0.12
C SER A 16 7.40 -5.13 0.23
N ASP A 17 8.17 -4.52 1.12
CA ASP A 17 9.39 -5.07 1.72
C ASP A 17 9.16 -5.61 3.16
N THR A 18 7.91 -5.56 3.61
CA THR A 18 7.44 -5.92 4.96
C THR A 18 6.62 -7.23 4.93
N THR A 19 6.15 -7.72 6.07
CA THR A 19 5.46 -9.03 6.17
C THR A 19 4.00 -8.90 6.59
N MET A 20 3.70 -8.08 7.58
CA MET A 20 2.36 -7.85 8.13
C MET A 20 1.62 -6.74 7.38
N ASP A 21 1.52 -6.91 6.06
CA ASP A 21 0.87 -5.93 5.19
C ASP A 21 -0.57 -6.34 4.89
N GLU A 22 -1.49 -5.41 5.10
CA GLU A 22 -2.93 -5.63 4.99
C GLU A 22 -3.66 -4.45 4.36
N SER A 23 -4.92 -4.68 3.99
CA SER A 23 -5.86 -3.67 3.51
C SER A 23 -5.33 -2.76 2.37
N PRO A 24 -4.86 -3.33 1.24
CA PRO A 24 -4.37 -2.51 0.14
C PRO A 24 -5.52 -1.74 -0.56
N SER A 25 -5.26 -0.49 -0.92
CA SER A 25 -6.19 0.37 -1.65
C SER A 25 -5.47 1.11 -2.78
N PHE A 26 -6.00 1.05 -3.99
CA PHE A 26 -5.46 1.79 -5.14
C PHE A 26 -5.84 3.26 -5.08
N ALA A 27 -4.88 4.12 -5.43
CA ALA A 27 -5.17 5.49 -5.79
C ALA A 27 -6.12 5.48 -7.00
N PRO A 28 -7.06 6.44 -7.10
CA PRO A 28 -8.02 6.40 -8.19
C PRO A 28 -7.39 6.56 -9.59
N ASN A 29 -6.17 7.09 -9.68
CA ASN A 29 -5.40 7.14 -10.92
C ASN A 29 -4.64 5.83 -11.24
N GLY A 30 -4.73 4.81 -10.39
CA GLY A 30 -4.08 3.51 -10.52
C GLY A 30 -2.55 3.51 -10.34
N ARG A 31 -1.92 4.65 -10.06
CA ARG A 31 -0.45 4.77 -10.03
C ARG A 31 0.18 4.46 -8.68
N MET A 32 -0.61 4.50 -7.62
CA MET A 32 -0.17 4.26 -6.26
C MET A 32 -1.10 3.31 -5.53
N LEU A 33 -0.56 2.68 -4.49
CA LEU A 33 -1.25 1.77 -3.60
C LEU A 33 -0.94 2.18 -2.17
N LEU A 34 -1.97 2.37 -1.35
CA LEU A 34 -1.83 2.49 0.11
C LEU A 34 -2.02 1.12 0.73
N TYR A 35 -1.35 0.85 1.83
CA TYR A 35 -1.53 -0.35 2.63
C TYR A 35 -1.13 -0.08 4.09
N ALA A 36 -1.71 -0.85 5.01
CA ALA A 36 -1.27 -0.88 6.40
C ALA A 36 -0.12 -1.88 6.54
N THR A 37 0.90 -1.54 7.31
CA THR A 37 1.97 -2.45 7.73
C THR A 37 2.25 -2.33 9.22
N LYS A 38 3.01 -3.25 9.81
CA LYS A 38 3.45 -3.12 11.21
C LYS A 38 4.91 -2.71 11.31
N MET A 39 5.15 -1.66 12.09
CA MET A 39 6.49 -1.25 12.53
C MET A 39 6.49 -1.08 14.04
N ASN A 40 7.49 -1.66 14.72
CA ASN A 40 7.63 -1.59 16.18
C ASN A 40 6.35 -1.97 16.95
N GLY A 41 5.63 -2.98 16.44
CA GLY A 41 4.39 -3.47 17.04
C GLY A 41 3.13 -2.65 16.72
N LYS A 42 3.24 -1.56 15.95
CA LYS A 42 2.17 -0.61 15.65
C LYS A 42 1.86 -0.55 14.15
N GLY A 43 0.58 -0.48 13.79
CA GLY A 43 0.14 -0.22 12.43
C GLY A 43 0.63 1.12 11.93
N THR A 44 1.18 1.12 10.72
CA THR A 44 1.82 2.25 10.04
C THR A 44 1.31 2.30 8.61
N LEU A 45 0.99 3.49 8.12
CA LEU A 45 0.58 3.69 6.75
C LEU A 45 1.79 3.66 5.81
N ALA A 46 1.66 2.92 4.72
CA ALA A 46 2.66 2.85 3.68
C ALA A 46 2.03 3.07 2.30
N ALA A 47 2.81 3.65 1.40
CA ALA A 47 2.45 3.90 0.02
C ALA A 47 3.52 3.31 -0.90
N VAL A 48 3.09 2.69 -2.00
CA VAL A 48 3.98 2.15 -3.04
C VAL A 48 3.42 2.48 -4.42
N SER A 49 4.29 2.82 -5.38
CA SER A 49 3.85 2.96 -6.77
C SER A 49 3.51 1.59 -7.37
N ALA A 50 2.59 1.56 -8.34
CA ALA A 50 2.16 0.31 -8.98
C ALA A 50 3.31 -0.41 -9.71
N ASP A 51 4.35 0.33 -10.13
CA ASP A 51 5.58 -0.24 -10.70
C ASP A 51 6.64 -0.63 -9.66
N GLY A 52 6.37 -0.41 -8.37
CA GLY A 52 7.23 -0.77 -7.24
C GLY A 52 8.46 0.11 -7.02
N ARG A 53 8.66 1.15 -7.83
CA ARG A 53 9.87 2.00 -7.79
C ARG A 53 9.88 3.02 -6.67
N VAL A 54 8.71 3.51 -6.27
CA VAL A 54 8.56 4.51 -5.20
C VAL A 54 7.91 3.83 -4.00
N LYS A 55 8.55 3.92 -2.85
CA LYS A 55 8.05 3.39 -1.58
C LYS A 55 8.20 4.45 -0.52
N GLN A 56 7.14 4.71 0.23
CA GLN A 56 7.14 5.68 1.30
C GLN A 56 6.37 5.14 2.49
N ARG A 57 6.93 5.31 3.68
CA ARG A 57 6.20 5.12 4.93
C ARG A 57 5.74 6.50 5.39
N LEU A 58 4.47 6.62 5.71
CA LEU A 58 3.87 7.87 6.14
C LEU A 58 3.90 7.89 7.68
N SER A 59 4.63 8.85 8.24
CA SER A 59 4.64 9.06 9.68
C SER A 59 3.31 9.68 10.09
N GLU A 60 2.51 8.92 10.82
CA GLU A 60 1.26 9.41 11.39
C GLU A 60 1.46 9.82 12.85
N SER A 61 0.86 10.96 13.24
CA SER A 61 1.00 11.55 14.56
C SER A 61 0.27 10.79 15.68
N GLY A 62 -0.49 9.73 15.37
CA GLY A 62 -1.18 8.92 16.37
C GLY A 62 -2.07 7.85 15.75
N GLY A 63 -2.37 6.77 16.49
CA GLY A 63 -3.28 5.70 16.06
C GLY A 63 -2.59 4.48 15.43
N ASP A 64 -3.24 3.32 15.51
CA ASP A 64 -2.81 2.05 14.91
C ASP A 64 -3.50 1.90 13.55
N VAL A 65 -2.76 2.05 12.46
CA VAL A 65 -3.31 2.00 11.09
C VAL A 65 -3.72 0.58 10.72
N ARG A 66 -4.96 0.41 10.22
CA ARG A 66 -5.54 -0.89 9.87
C ARG A 66 -6.16 -0.95 8.48
N GLU A 67 -7.03 0.00 8.16
CA GLU A 67 -7.81 -0.03 6.91
C GLU A 67 -7.70 1.30 6.16
N PRO A 68 -6.52 1.62 5.59
CA PRO A 68 -6.36 2.84 4.83
C PRO A 68 -7.08 2.76 3.49
N ALA A 69 -7.66 3.88 3.08
CA ALA A 69 -8.28 4.03 1.78
C ALA A 69 -7.84 5.33 1.12
N TRP A 70 -7.72 5.32 -0.20
CA TRP A 70 -7.64 6.56 -0.94
C TRP A 70 -8.99 7.28 -0.93
N GLY A 71 -8.93 8.61 -0.81
CA GLY A 71 -10.09 9.46 -1.04
C GLY A 71 -10.59 9.37 -2.49
N PRO A 72 -11.82 9.85 -2.75
CA PRO A 72 -12.38 9.87 -4.09
C PRO A 72 -11.54 10.74 -5.04
N LEU A 73 -11.71 10.54 -6.35
CA LEU A 73 -11.25 11.49 -7.36
C LEU A 73 -11.88 12.86 -7.05
N MET A 74 -11.06 13.85 -6.69
CA MET A 74 -11.49 15.24 -6.65
C MET A 74 -11.34 15.80 -8.07
N ASN A 75 -12.43 16.31 -8.63
CA ASN A 75 -12.53 16.91 -9.96
C ASN A 75 -12.33 18.43 -9.93
#